data_AF-D8TG53-F1
#
_entry.id   AF-D8TG53-F1
#
_cell.length_a   1.000
_cell.length_b   1.000
_cell.length_c   1.000
_cell.angle_alpha   90.00
_cell.angle_beta   90.00
_cell.angle_gamma   90.00
#
_symmetry.space_group_name_H-M   'P 1'
#
loop_
_entity.id
_entity.type
_entity.pdbx_description
1 polymer ?
#
loop_
_entity_poly.entity_id
_entity_poly.type
_entity_poly.pdbx_seq_one_letter_code
_entity_poly.pdbx_strand_id
1 'polypeptide(L)'
;MASQKDYVRWPAQYSHGASWWTLGDNWESTVLFFTMYFQFITSAFVFSFGSKFRKTVFKNLSLMVSYWSLIAVCSCLLLLPHNKFTEVWHVASEQFNHANPASPVWASYQKNGGQPSPAMSFDFRFKLWWIILASLAVNIAWQKVVVEGPLARILAAKYPSKRQKLHI
;
A
#
# COMPACT_ATOMS: atom_id res chain seq x y z
N MET A 1 -16.91 7.99 19.30
CA MET A 1 -16.40 9.34 18.97
C MET A 1 -17.46 10.41 19.20
N ALA A 2 -18.68 10.26 18.68
CA ALA A 2 -19.77 11.23 18.89
C ALA A 2 -20.23 11.44 20.34
N SER A 3 -19.89 10.53 21.26
CA SER A 3 -20.19 10.63 22.70
C SER A 3 -19.09 11.31 23.53
N GLN A 4 -17.97 11.70 22.92
CA GLN A 4 -16.88 12.38 23.62
C GLN A 4 -17.22 13.86 23.83
N LYS A 5 -16.96 14.38 25.04
CA LYS A 5 -17.35 15.73 25.46
C LYS A 5 -16.73 16.83 24.56
N ASP A 6 -15.50 16.60 24.09
CA ASP A 6 -14.75 17.57 23.28
C ASP A 6 -14.84 17.27 21.76
N TYR A 7 -15.70 16.32 21.36
CA TYR A 7 -15.85 15.99 19.95
C TYR A 7 -16.70 17.06 19.25
N VAL A 8 -16.06 17.87 18.42
CA VAL A 8 -16.73 18.76 17.48
C VAL A 8 -17.15 17.95 16.26
N ARG A 9 -18.45 17.89 15.99
CA ARG A 9 -18.97 17.21 14.81
C ARG A 9 -18.47 17.93 13.56
N TRP A 10 -17.75 17.20 12.70
CA TRP A 10 -17.33 17.71 11.40
C TRP A 10 -18.56 18.11 10.57
N PRO A 11 -18.56 19.27 9.89
CA PRO A 11 -19.72 19.75 9.14
C PRO A 11 -19.80 19.06 7.77
N ALA A 12 -19.97 17.73 7.80
CA ALA A 12 -20.00 16.86 6.61
C ALA A 12 -21.13 17.20 5.62
N GLN A 13 -22.14 17.96 6.05
CA GLN A 13 -23.22 18.47 5.20
C GLN A 13 -22.74 19.43 4.09
N TYR A 14 -21.58 20.06 4.26
CA TYR A 14 -20.96 20.89 3.22
C TYR A 14 -20.01 20.10 2.31
N SER A 15 -19.71 18.85 2.66
CA SER A 15 -18.89 17.97 1.82
C SER A 15 -19.76 17.39 0.71
N HIS A 16 -19.31 17.53 -0.53
CA HIS A 16 -19.98 16.89 -1.66
C HIS A 16 -19.57 15.42 -1.67
N GLY A 17 -20.37 14.53 -1.11
CA GLY A 17 -20.02 13.10 -0.99
C GLY A 17 -19.62 12.45 -2.33
N ALA A 18 -20.19 12.92 -3.44
CA ALA A 18 -19.86 12.47 -4.78
C ALA A 18 -18.44 12.85 -5.25
N SER A 19 -17.85 13.93 -4.72
CA SER A 19 -16.52 14.40 -5.14
C SER A 19 -15.40 13.43 -4.75
N TRP A 20 -15.66 12.52 -3.81
CA TRP A 20 -14.73 11.45 -3.48
C TRP A 20 -14.48 10.52 -4.66
N TRP A 21 -15.52 10.14 -5.41
CA TRP A 21 -15.38 9.25 -6.56
C TRP A 21 -14.56 9.88 -7.67
N THR A 22 -14.76 11.18 -7.94
CA THR A 22 -13.94 11.91 -8.93
C THR A 22 -12.47 12.03 -8.53
N LEU A 23 -12.15 11.88 -7.24
CA LEU A 23 -10.78 11.88 -6.73
C LEU A 23 -10.20 10.45 -6.64
N GLY A 24 -11.01 9.46 -6.28
CA GLY A 24 -10.58 8.08 -6.06
C GLY A 24 -10.47 7.26 -7.34
N ASP A 25 -11.40 7.42 -8.27
CA ASP A 25 -11.49 6.64 -9.50
C ASP A 25 -10.56 7.20 -10.59
N ASN A 26 -9.27 7.31 -10.28
CA ASN A 26 -8.24 7.78 -11.21
C ASN A 26 -6.97 6.93 -11.13
N TRP A 27 -6.04 7.21 -12.05
CA TRP A 27 -4.78 6.47 -12.14
C TRP A 27 -3.87 6.71 -10.92
N GLU A 28 -3.83 7.93 -10.41
CA GLU A 28 -2.98 8.34 -9.30
C GLU A 28 -3.34 7.59 -8.00
N SER A 29 -4.63 7.51 -7.68
CA SER A 29 -5.15 6.77 -6.53
C SER A 29 -4.76 5.29 -6.59
N THR A 30 -4.83 4.66 -7.77
CA THR A 30 -4.33 3.29 -7.96
C THR A 30 -2.83 3.19 -7.71
N VAL A 31 -2.03 4.10 -8.28
CA VAL A 31 -0.57 4.12 -8.10
C VAL A 31 -0.20 4.27 -6.61
N LEU A 32 -0.81 5.23 -5.92
CA LEU A 32 -0.54 5.52 -4.51
C LEU A 32 -0.94 4.34 -3.63
N PHE A 33 -2.14 3.78 -3.83
CA PHE A 33 -2.62 2.66 -3.05
C PHE A 33 -1.66 1.47 -3.13
N PHE A 34 -1.34 1.00 -4.34
CA PHE A 34 -0.44 -0.16 -4.47
C PHE A 34 0.96 0.16 -3.98
N THR A 35 1.52 1.32 -4.33
CA THR A 35 2.86 1.70 -3.87
C THR A 35 2.94 1.69 -2.34
N MET A 36 1.98 2.28 -1.64
CA MET A 36 2.01 2.34 -0.17
C MET A 36 1.66 0.98 0.48
N TYR A 37 0.66 0.28 -0.04
CA TYR A 37 0.16 -0.94 0.59
C TYR A 37 1.19 -2.08 0.53
N PHE A 38 1.86 -2.25 -0.61
CA PHE A 38 2.98 -3.19 -0.73
C PHE A 38 4.11 -2.88 0.27
N GLN A 39 4.38 -1.59 0.52
CA GLN A 39 5.38 -1.17 1.49
C GLN A 39 4.96 -1.47 2.93
N PHE A 40 3.69 -1.29 3.28
CA PHE A 40 3.19 -1.66 4.61
C PHE A 40 3.31 -3.16 4.86
N ILE A 41 2.89 -3.99 3.91
CA ILE A 41 3.01 -5.44 4.01
C ILE A 41 4.47 -5.85 4.19
N THR A 42 5.36 -5.30 3.37
CA THR A 42 6.80 -5.63 3.39
C THR A 42 7.48 -5.11 4.64
N SER A 43 7.16 -3.91 5.10
CA SER A 43 7.72 -3.36 6.34
C SER A 43 7.35 -4.20 7.55
N ALA A 44 6.08 -4.65 7.64
CA ALA A 44 5.63 -5.56 8.70
C ALA A 44 6.41 -6.89 8.68
N PHE A 45 6.69 -7.43 7.49
CA PHE A 45 7.50 -8.64 7.32
C PHE A 45 8.97 -8.43 7.70
N VAL A 46 9.58 -7.36 7.20
CA VAL A 46 10.99 -7.03 7.40
C VAL A 46 11.31 -6.76 8.88
N PHE A 47 10.47 -6.01 9.58
CA PHE A 47 10.61 -5.81 11.04
C PHE A 47 10.36 -7.09 11.84
N SER A 48 9.80 -8.12 11.22
CA SER A 48 9.57 -9.41 11.84
C SER A 48 10.77 -10.36 11.75
N PHE A 49 11.84 -10.03 11.02
CA PHE A 49 12.98 -10.94 10.80
C PHE A 49 13.59 -11.53 12.08
N GLY A 50 13.52 -10.81 13.20
CA GLY A 50 14.00 -11.29 14.49
C GLY A 50 15.51 -11.16 14.62
N SER A 51 15.99 -11.09 15.86
CA SER A 51 17.41 -10.90 16.18
C SER A 51 17.82 -11.84 17.33
N LYS A 52 18.60 -11.36 18.30
CA LYS A 52 19.16 -12.18 19.38
C LYS A 52 18.11 -12.82 20.30
N PHE A 53 16.94 -12.20 20.44
CA PHE A 53 15.91 -12.60 21.41
C PHE A 53 14.73 -13.37 20.81
N ARG A 54 14.70 -13.61 19.48
CA ARG A 54 13.59 -14.29 18.81
C ARG A 54 14.07 -15.10 17.60
N LYS A 55 13.45 -16.26 17.36
CA LYS A 55 13.67 -17.06 16.15
C LYS A 55 13.24 -16.29 14.89
N THR A 56 13.83 -16.66 13.76
CA THR A 56 13.59 -16.02 12.46
C THR A 56 12.14 -16.14 12.00
N VAL A 57 11.63 -15.10 11.33
CA VAL A 57 10.25 -15.07 10.78
C VAL A 57 9.92 -16.25 9.87
N PHE A 58 10.91 -16.78 9.15
CA PHE A 58 10.74 -17.90 8.21
C PHE A 58 10.23 -19.19 8.87
N LYS A 59 10.38 -19.34 10.19
CA LYS A 59 9.85 -20.48 10.94
C LYS A 59 8.38 -20.34 11.30
N ASN A 60 7.81 -19.14 11.15
CA ASN A 60 6.39 -18.89 11.38
C ASN A 60 5.62 -19.04 10.06
N LEU A 61 5.12 -20.24 9.80
CA LEU A 61 4.39 -20.56 8.58
C LEU A 61 3.14 -19.69 8.39
N SER A 62 2.41 -19.38 9.46
CA SER A 62 1.20 -18.55 9.37
C SER A 62 1.51 -17.15 8.84
N LEU A 63 2.58 -16.52 9.37
CA LEU A 63 3.00 -15.20 8.91
C LEU A 63 3.56 -15.25 7.49
N MET A 64 4.34 -16.28 7.15
CA MET A 64 4.87 -16.47 5.79
C MET A 64 3.76 -16.63 4.74
N VAL A 65 2.77 -17.49 5.03
CA VAL A 65 1.61 -17.71 4.15
C VAL A 65 0.82 -16.41 4.01
N SER A 66 0.54 -15.72 5.11
CA SER A 66 -0.18 -14.44 5.08
C SER A 66 0.56 -13.39 4.23
N TYR A 67 1.88 -13.24 4.41
CA TYR A 67 2.70 -12.31 3.64
C TYR A 67 2.64 -12.61 2.14
N TRP A 68 2.96 -13.84 1.74
CA TRP A 68 2.94 -14.21 0.32
C TRP A 68 1.55 -14.15 -0.30
N SER A 69 0.51 -14.46 0.47
CA SER A 69 -0.88 -14.37 0.00
C SER A 69 -1.26 -12.91 -0.26
N LEU A 70 -0.90 -11.98 0.63
CA LEU A 70 -1.14 -10.55 0.44
C LEU A 70 -0.37 -9.99 -0.76
N ILE A 71 0.90 -10.34 -0.91
CA ILE A 71 1.72 -9.95 -2.07
C ILE A 71 1.11 -10.48 -3.37
N ALA A 72 0.67 -11.75 -3.39
CA ALA A 72 0.05 -12.37 -4.56
C ALA A 72 -1.28 -11.71 -4.90
N VAL A 73 -2.19 -11.54 -3.93
CA VAL A 73 -3.50 -10.90 -4.15
C VAL A 73 -3.34 -9.47 -4.66
N CYS A 74 -2.43 -8.68 -4.07
CA CYS A 74 -2.18 -7.31 -4.52
C CYS A 74 -1.56 -7.26 -5.92
N SER A 75 -0.66 -8.19 -6.23
CA SER A 75 -0.06 -8.29 -7.57
C SER A 75 -1.11 -8.67 -8.61
N CYS A 76 -1.97 -9.63 -8.29
CA CYS A 76 -3.11 -10.01 -9.14
C CYS A 76 -4.07 -8.85 -9.33
N LEU A 77 -4.47 -8.15 -8.26
CA LEU A 77 -5.35 -6.98 -8.36
C LEU A 77 -4.80 -5.90 -9.28
N LEU A 78 -3.50 -5.60 -9.20
CA LEU A 78 -2.87 -4.60 -10.05
C LEU A 78 -2.76 -5.04 -11.52
N LEU A 79 -2.46 -6.32 -11.77
CA LEU A 79 -2.14 -6.82 -13.12
C LEU A 79 -3.36 -7.36 -13.89
N LEU A 80 -4.41 -7.80 -13.20
CA LEU A 80 -5.59 -8.35 -13.86
C LEU A 80 -6.28 -7.32 -14.76
N PRO A 81 -6.84 -7.73 -15.91
CA PRO A 81 -7.71 -6.86 -16.70
C PRO A 81 -8.99 -6.55 -15.92
N HIS A 82 -9.76 -5.56 -16.37
CA HIS A 82 -11.04 -5.20 -15.77
C HIS A 82 -11.94 -6.43 -15.60
N ASN A 83 -12.39 -6.64 -14.37
CA ASN A 83 -13.37 -7.64 -13.97
C ASN A 83 -14.07 -7.17 -12.68
N LYS A 84 -15.09 -7.90 -12.23
CA LYS A 84 -15.84 -7.55 -11.01
C LYS A 84 -14.99 -7.47 -9.74
N PHE A 85 -13.92 -8.25 -9.66
CA PHE A 85 -13.00 -8.17 -8.54
C PHE A 85 -12.22 -6.85 -8.58
N THR A 86 -11.61 -6.46 -9.71
CA THR A 86 -10.89 -5.17 -9.81
C THR A 86 -11.81 -3.95 -9.67
N GLU A 87 -13.07 -4.05 -10.12
CA GLU A 87 -14.11 -3.03 -9.98
C GLU A 87 -14.44 -2.76 -8.50
N VAL A 88 -14.63 -3.80 -7.69
CA VAL A 88 -14.88 -3.67 -6.24
C VAL A 88 -13.75 -2.93 -5.52
N TRP A 89 -12.51 -3.10 -5.99
CA TRP A 89 -11.33 -2.44 -5.42
C TRP A 89 -11.02 -1.09 -6.09
N HIS A 90 -11.87 -0.63 -7.01
CA HIS A 90 -11.69 0.63 -7.74
C HIS A 90 -10.32 0.75 -8.41
N VAL A 91 -9.80 -0.37 -8.94
CA VAL A 91 -8.52 -0.38 -9.63
C VAL A 91 -8.69 0.25 -11.01
N ALA A 92 -7.76 1.14 -11.39
CA ALA A 92 -7.76 1.84 -12.68
C ALA A 92 -7.59 0.93 -13.91
N SER A 93 -7.67 -0.40 -13.78
CA SER A 93 -7.87 -1.30 -14.91
C SER A 93 -9.24 -1.11 -15.57
N GLU A 94 -10.20 -0.54 -14.84
CA GLU A 94 -11.52 -0.11 -15.33
C GLU A 94 -11.50 1.33 -15.86
N GLN A 95 -12.35 1.58 -16.85
CA GLN A 95 -12.65 2.92 -17.33
C GLN A 95 -13.88 3.49 -16.61
N PHE A 96 -13.70 3.96 -15.37
CA PHE A 96 -14.81 4.48 -14.55
C PHE A 96 -15.57 5.63 -15.23
N ASN A 97 -14.83 6.52 -15.88
CA ASN A 97 -15.34 7.66 -16.65
C ASN A 97 -15.36 7.34 -18.16
N HIS A 98 -16.01 6.24 -18.55
CA HIS A 98 -16.29 5.92 -19.96
C HIS A 98 -17.45 6.77 -20.50
N ALA A 99 -17.59 6.86 -21.82
CA ALA A 99 -18.68 7.62 -22.43
C ALA A 99 -20.05 7.06 -22.01
N ASN A 100 -20.98 7.94 -21.61
CA ASN A 100 -22.32 7.59 -21.11
C ASN A 100 -22.28 6.62 -19.91
N PRO A 101 -21.63 6.99 -18.80
CA PRO A 101 -21.42 6.10 -17.67
C PRO A 101 -22.71 5.85 -16.89
N ALA A 102 -22.90 4.63 -16.41
CA ALA A 102 -24.03 4.28 -15.55
C ALA A 102 -23.96 4.93 -14.16
N SER A 103 -22.76 5.30 -13.71
CA SER A 103 -22.56 5.98 -12.43
C SER A 103 -23.14 7.40 -12.49
N PRO A 104 -24.04 7.77 -11.57
CA PRO A 104 -24.65 9.11 -11.54
C PRO A 104 -23.61 10.22 -11.32
N VAL A 105 -22.49 9.90 -10.65
CA VAL A 105 -21.40 10.85 -10.41
C VAL A 105 -20.68 11.17 -11.71
N TRP A 106 -20.28 10.14 -12.46
CA TRP A 106 -19.58 10.30 -13.72
C TRP A 106 -20.49 10.86 -14.83
N ALA A 107 -21.78 10.53 -14.80
CA ALA A 107 -22.77 11.13 -15.71
C ALA A 107 -22.92 12.64 -15.45
N SER A 108 -22.96 13.05 -14.18
CA SER A 108 -22.98 14.47 -13.80
C SER A 108 -21.68 15.18 -14.21
N TYR A 109 -20.51 14.54 -14.01
CA TYR A 109 -19.23 15.09 -14.44
C TYR A 109 -19.19 15.39 -15.94
N GLN A 110 -19.61 14.44 -16.79
CA GLN A 110 -19.65 14.64 -18.24
C GLN A 110 -20.68 15.70 -18.66
N LYS A 111 -21.85 15.73 -18.01
CA LYS A 111 -22.87 16.76 -18.26
C LYS A 111 -22.37 18.18 -17.97
N ASN A 112 -21.46 18.33 -17.01
CA ASN A 112 -20.84 19.60 -16.66
C ASN A 112 -19.59 19.93 -17.51
N GLY A 113 -19.37 19.23 -18.63
CA GLY A 113 -18.27 19.49 -19.58
C GLY A 113 -17.00 18.68 -19.33
N GLY A 114 -17.02 17.75 -18.38
CA GLY A 114 -15.92 16.81 -18.13
C GLY A 114 -15.71 15.83 -19.30
N GLN A 115 -14.45 15.50 -19.58
CA GLN A 115 -14.10 14.58 -20.67
C GLN A 115 -13.93 13.14 -20.15
N PRO A 116 -14.29 12.11 -20.94
CA PRO A 116 -13.98 10.72 -20.60
C PRO A 116 -12.47 10.51 -20.42
N SER A 117 -12.09 9.60 -19.52
CA SER A 117 -10.69 9.21 -19.30
C SER A 117 -10.48 7.73 -19.60
N PRO A 118 -9.34 7.31 -20.17
CA PRO A 118 -9.09 5.90 -20.46
C PRO A 118 -8.73 5.10 -19.20
N ALA A 119 -8.92 3.78 -19.27
CA ALA A 119 -8.36 2.86 -18.28
C ALA A 119 -6.83 2.82 -18.35
N MET A 120 -6.19 2.51 -17.23
CA MET A 120 -4.74 2.34 -17.11
C MET A 120 -4.28 1.11 -17.89
N SER A 121 -3.38 1.33 -18.85
CA SER A 121 -2.87 0.26 -19.71
C SER A 121 -2.15 -0.83 -18.91
N PHE A 122 -2.19 -2.07 -19.42
CA PHE A 122 -1.47 -3.18 -18.78
C PHE A 122 0.04 -2.91 -18.73
N ASP A 123 0.61 -2.34 -19.79
CA ASP A 123 2.04 -1.99 -19.85
C ASP A 123 2.45 -1.05 -18.70
N PHE A 124 1.65 -0.02 -18.42
CA PHE A 124 1.91 0.88 -17.29
C PHE A 124 1.81 0.15 -15.94
N ARG A 125 0.77 -0.66 -15.75
CA ARG A 125 0.56 -1.44 -14.51
C ARG A 125 1.68 -2.44 -14.27
N PHE A 126 2.18 -3.07 -15.34
CA PHE A 126 3.30 -4.00 -15.28
C PHE A 126 4.62 -3.29 -14.92
N LYS A 127 4.89 -2.12 -15.51
CA LYS A 127 6.05 -1.28 -15.13
C LYS A 127 5.97 -0.84 -13.67
N LEU A 128 4.80 -0.38 -13.22
CA LEU A 128 4.56 0.00 -11.83
C LEU A 128 4.83 -1.18 -10.88
N TRP A 129 4.28 -2.36 -11.19
CA TRP A 129 4.49 -3.58 -10.42
C TRP A 129 5.98 -3.90 -10.27
N TRP A 130 6.76 -3.78 -11.35
CA TRP A 130 8.20 -4.01 -11.29
C TRP A 130 8.94 -3.01 -10.39
N ILE A 131 8.60 -1.72 -10.49
CA ILE A 131 9.16 -0.68 -9.62
C ILE A 131 8.86 -0.96 -8.15
N ILE A 132 7.63 -1.38 -7.85
CA ILE A 132 7.21 -1.76 -6.50
C ILE A 132 8.07 -2.93 -6.02
N LEU A 133 8.16 -4.02 -6.77
CA LEU A 133 8.97 -5.18 -6.39
C LEU A 133 10.44 -4.86 -6.18
N ALA A 134 11.03 -4.02 -7.03
CA ALA A 134 12.40 -3.54 -6.87
C ALA A 134 12.55 -2.77 -5.56
N SER A 135 11.59 -1.91 -5.22
CA SER A 135 11.59 -1.18 -3.95
C SER A 135 11.47 -2.10 -2.74
N LEU A 136 10.65 -3.15 -2.81
CA LEU A 136 10.55 -4.16 -1.75
C LEU A 136 11.87 -4.90 -1.53
N ALA A 137 12.54 -5.30 -2.63
CA ALA A 137 13.83 -5.95 -2.57
C ALA A 137 14.89 -5.05 -1.93
N VAL A 138 14.91 -3.75 -2.27
CA VAL A 138 15.80 -2.76 -1.65
C VAL A 138 15.53 -2.65 -0.15
N ASN A 139 14.28 -2.60 0.29
CA ASN A 139 13.93 -2.54 1.72
C ASN A 139 14.38 -3.78 2.49
N ILE A 140 14.20 -4.98 1.91
CA ILE A 140 14.69 -6.23 2.51
C ILE A 140 16.21 -6.22 2.61
N ALA A 141 16.90 -5.82 1.53
CA ALA A 141 18.36 -5.75 1.50
C ALA A 141 18.90 -4.73 2.52
N TRP A 142 18.27 -3.57 2.61
CA TRP A 142 18.59 -2.53 3.59
C TRP A 142 18.54 -3.08 5.02
N GLN A 143 17.44 -3.72 5.40
CA GLN A 143 17.32 -4.32 6.73
C GLN A 143 18.42 -5.35 6.99
N LYS A 144 18.67 -6.24 6.03
CA LYS A 144 19.62 -7.34 6.21
C LYS A 144 21.08 -6.91 6.21
N VAL A 145 21.45 -5.91 5.42
CA VAL A 145 22.85 -5.46 5.27
C VAL A 145 23.18 -4.33 6.24
N VAL A 146 22.29 -3.35 6.35
CA VAL A 146 22.54 -2.13 7.12
C VAL A 146 22.17 -2.32 8.58
N VAL A 147 20.95 -2.78 8.86
CA VAL A 147 20.37 -2.78 10.21
C VAL A 147 20.81 -4.00 11.03
N GLU A 148 20.77 -5.21 10.46
CA GLU A 148 21.12 -6.45 11.17
C GLU A 148 22.51 -7.00 10.78
N GLY A 149 23.05 -6.52 9.67
CA GLY A 149 24.14 -7.14 8.95
C GLY A 149 25.52 -6.62 9.30
N PRO A 150 26.45 -6.63 8.33
CA PRO A 150 27.84 -6.25 8.55
C PRO A 150 27.99 -4.80 9.03
N LEU A 151 27.22 -3.86 8.49
CA LEU A 151 27.37 -2.45 8.86
C LEU A 151 27.02 -2.19 10.32
N ALA A 152 25.91 -2.76 10.80
CA ALA A 152 25.55 -2.69 12.22
C ALA A 152 26.62 -3.31 13.13
N ARG A 153 27.23 -4.43 12.72
CA ARG A 153 28.30 -5.10 13.49
C ARG A 153 29.59 -4.27 13.52
N ILE A 154 29.98 -3.68 12.39
CA ILE A 154 31.16 -2.80 12.30
C ILE A 154 30.97 -1.57 13.21
N LEU A 155 29.78 -0.95 13.15
CA LEU A 155 29.46 0.20 14.00
C LEU A 155 29.43 -0.17 15.49
N ALA A 156 28.84 -1.32 15.84
CA ALA A 156 28.81 -1.80 17.22
C ALA A 156 30.20 -2.14 17.77
N ALA A 157 31.12 -2.63 16.93
CA ALA A 157 32.51 -2.89 17.30
C ALA A 157 33.28 -1.57 17.51
N LYS A 158 33.04 -0.56 16.68
CA LYS A 158 33.69 0.76 16.79
C LYS A 158 33.16 1.60 17.95
N TYR A 159 31.87 1.50 18.25
CA TYR A 159 31.18 2.28 19.28
C TYR A 159 30.38 1.37 20.22
N PRO A 160 31.03 0.68 21.17
CA PRO A 160 30.34 -0.23 22.07
C PRO A 160 29.39 0.52 23.01
N SER A 161 28.16 0.04 23.09
CA SER A 161 27.16 0.53 24.05
C SER A 161 27.58 0.20 25.48
N LYS A 162 27.50 1.18 26.39
CA LYS A 162 27.64 0.94 27.84
C LYS A 162 26.45 0.11 28.31
N ARG A 163 26.68 -1.17 28.61
CA ARG A 163 25.66 -2.00 29.27
C ARG A 163 25.28 -1.37 30.60
N GLN A 164 23.98 -1.11 30.79
CA GLN A 164 23.45 -0.80 32.11
C GLN A 164 23.67 -2.01 33.02
N LYS A 165 24.28 -1.78 34.19
CA LYS A 165 24.36 -2.80 35.24
C LYS A 165 22.96 -2.91 35.83
N LEU A 166 22.26 -4.00 35.55
CA LEU A 166 21.01 -4.31 36.23
C LEU A 166 21.38 -4.69 37.68
N HIS A 167 20.95 -3.87 38.63
CA HIS A 167 20.94 -4.23 40.05
C HIS A 167 19.75 -5.16 40.24
N ILE A 168 20.00 -6.47 40.21
CA ILE A 168 19.02 -7.51 40.56
C ILE A 168 19.38 -8.03 41.95
#